data_AF-A0A078FA85-F1
#
_entry.id   AF-A0A078FA85-F1
#
_cell.length_a   1.000
_cell.length_b   1.000
_cell.length_c   1.000
_cell.angle_alpha   90.00
_cell.angle_beta   90.00
_cell.angle_gamma   90.00
#
_symmetry.space_group_name_H-M   'P 1'
#
loop_
_entity.id
_entity.type
_entity.pdbx_description
1 polymer ?
#
loop_
_entity_poly.entity_id
_entity_poly.type
_entity_poly.pdbx_seq_one_letter_code
_entity_poly.pdbx_strand_id
1 'polypeptide(L)'
;MFRRVVPSSSSSSAQNRDMLRRVTTSSPLIRDDYIPRTVEHIFINYRLRRVGLLRAFGTDVGTLYNLCDPGYKENLSLYGYPDGTWDVQEARMLLPPNLPEPTVGINLARDRMRAIDWVTVVAEHCDSWLLSLAFLFGVDLSHDDSRERLFERINGLPTLAEKVKEYYPGQLIQSRIQQANLEN
;
A
#
# COMPACT_ATOMS: atom_id res chain seq x y z
N MET A 1 -1.23 -41.06 25.80
CA MET A 1 -0.34 -40.05 26.41
C MET A 1 0.32 -39.27 25.27
N PHE A 2 -0.31 -38.20 24.79
CA PHE A 2 0.19 -37.42 23.65
C PHE A 2 1.11 -36.30 24.16
N ARG A 3 2.39 -36.33 23.78
CA ARG A 3 3.33 -35.22 24.02
C ARG A 3 2.93 -34.04 23.12
N ARG A 4 2.60 -32.90 23.74
CA ARG A 4 2.58 -31.60 23.05
C ARG A 4 4.02 -31.28 22.63
N VAL A 5 4.30 -31.30 21.33
CA VAL A 5 5.49 -30.67 20.77
C VAL A 5 5.20 -29.18 20.72
N VAL A 6 5.86 -28.41 21.59
CA VAL A 6 5.83 -26.94 21.53
C VAL A 6 6.83 -26.54 20.44
N PRO A 7 6.44 -25.84 19.36
CA PRO A 7 7.40 -25.37 18.38
C PRO A 7 8.32 -24.35 19.07
N SER A 8 9.63 -24.49 18.89
CA SER A 8 10.59 -23.48 19.33
C SER A 8 10.37 -22.18 18.55
N SER A 9 9.90 -21.14 19.24
CA SER A 9 9.60 -19.81 18.69
C SER A 9 10.84 -19.02 18.23
N SER A 10 12.03 -19.60 18.31
CA SER A 10 13.30 -18.94 17.98
C SER A 10 13.73 -19.08 16.51
N SER A 11 13.18 -20.03 15.74
CA SER A 11 13.64 -20.28 14.35
C SER A 11 12.97 -19.37 13.31
N SER A 12 11.67 -19.05 13.47
CA SER A 12 10.94 -18.24 12.48
C SER A 12 11.34 -16.77 12.50
N SER A 13 11.61 -16.21 13.68
CA SER A 13 12.05 -14.82 13.84
C SER A 13 13.45 -14.60 13.27
N ALA A 14 14.36 -15.57 13.44
CA ALA A 14 15.69 -15.53 12.86
C ALA A 14 15.67 -15.66 11.32
N GLN A 15 14.85 -16.57 10.78
CA GLN A 15 14.67 -16.73 9.33
C GLN A 15 14.03 -15.50 8.68
N ASN A 16 13.03 -14.89 9.32
CA ASN A 16 12.44 -13.64 8.85
C ASN A 16 13.45 -12.48 8.87
N ARG A 17 14.35 -12.44 9.87
CA ARG A 17 15.43 -11.45 9.95
C ARG A 17 16.48 -11.61 8.85
N ASP A 18 16.87 -12.84 8.54
CA ASP A 18 17.82 -13.12 7.46
C ASP A 18 17.21 -12.89 6.07
N MET A 19 15.91 -13.18 5.89
CA MET A 19 15.20 -12.84 4.66
C MET A 19 15.10 -11.34 4.46
N LEU A 20 14.70 -10.59 5.49
CA LEU A 20 14.62 -9.12 5.42
C LEU A 20 15.98 -8.46 5.13
N ARG A 21 17.10 -9.01 5.64
CA ARG A 21 18.46 -8.52 5.36
C ARG A 21 18.94 -8.77 3.93
N ARG A 22 18.48 -9.83 3.27
CA ARG A 22 18.85 -10.14 1.86
C ARG A 22 18.04 -9.33 0.84
N VAL A 23 16.96 -8.70 1.30
CA VAL A 23 15.97 -7.98 0.50
C VAL A 23 16.30 -6.49 0.34
N THR A 24 17.03 -5.93 1.31
CA THR A 24 17.41 -4.52 1.42
C THR A 24 18.57 -4.12 0.50
N THR A 25 18.69 -4.65 -0.71
CA THR A 25 19.77 -4.22 -1.63
C THR A 25 19.29 -3.75 -3.01
N SER A 26 17.98 -3.64 -3.26
CA SER A 26 17.50 -3.20 -4.60
C SER A 26 16.01 -2.82 -4.74
N SER A 27 15.16 -2.88 -3.71
CA SER A 27 13.71 -2.65 -3.89
C SER A 27 13.29 -1.25 -3.45
N PRO A 28 12.71 -0.39 -4.32
CA PRO A 28 12.25 0.93 -3.89
C PRO A 28 11.12 0.87 -2.84
N LEU A 29 10.49 -0.31 -2.67
CA LEU A 29 9.43 -0.53 -1.68
C LEU A 29 9.94 -0.63 -0.25
N ILE A 30 11.22 -0.93 -0.03
CA ILE A 30 11.86 -0.94 1.29
C ILE A 30 13.07 -0.03 1.18
N ARG A 31 13.25 0.93 2.09
CA ARG A 31 14.53 1.66 2.09
C ARG A 31 15.61 0.72 2.63
N ASP A 32 16.66 0.51 1.85
CA ASP A 32 17.73 -0.45 2.12
C ASP A 32 18.44 -0.20 3.47
N ASP A 33 18.37 1.03 3.98
CA ASP A 33 18.92 1.46 5.27
C ASP A 33 17.96 1.32 6.45
N TYR A 34 16.66 1.03 6.21
CA TYR A 34 15.65 1.16 7.24
C TYR A 34 14.42 0.25 7.08
N ILE A 35 14.45 -0.88 7.80
CA ILE A 35 13.24 -1.67 8.10
C ILE A 35 12.65 -1.15 9.41
N PRO A 36 11.40 -0.62 9.42
CA PRO A 36 10.79 -0.10 10.63
C PRO A 36 10.46 -1.24 11.61
N ARG A 37 10.82 -1.09 12.89
CA ARG A 37 10.64 -2.13 13.93
C ARG A 37 9.93 -1.67 15.20
N THR A 38 9.69 -0.38 15.34
CA THR A 38 8.96 0.19 16.48
C THR A 38 7.62 0.71 16.02
N VAL A 39 6.64 0.81 16.91
CA VAL A 39 5.32 1.38 16.61
C VAL A 39 5.44 2.73 15.90
N GLU A 40 6.32 3.61 16.40
CA GLU A 40 6.53 4.94 15.83
C GLU A 40 7.07 4.86 14.39
N HIS A 41 8.11 4.06 14.18
CA HIS A 41 8.75 3.91 12.88
C HIS A 41 7.83 3.23 11.85
N ILE A 42 7.03 2.25 12.27
CA ILE A 42 6.04 1.58 11.42
C ILE A 42 4.92 2.56 11.05
N PHE A 43 4.44 3.34 12.03
CA PHE A 43 3.42 4.34 11.78
C PHE A 43 3.90 5.46 10.86
N ILE A 44 5.15 5.93 11.01
CA ILE A 44 5.76 6.89 10.07
C ILE A 44 5.83 6.30 8.67
N ASN A 45 6.26 5.03 8.53
CA ASN A 45 6.29 4.34 7.24
C ASN A 45 4.90 4.25 6.60
N TYR A 46 3.89 3.85 7.36
CA TYR A 46 2.48 3.82 6.93
C TYR A 46 2.03 5.20 6.44
N ARG A 47 2.30 6.25 7.22
CA ARG A 47 1.89 7.62 6.90
C ARG A 47 2.53 8.15 5.62
N LEU A 48 3.83 7.90 5.41
CA LEU A 48 4.52 8.38 4.22
C LEU A 48 3.98 7.71 2.95
N ARG A 49 3.78 6.39 2.97
CA ARG A 49 3.11 5.70 1.84
C ARG A 49 1.70 6.21 1.60
N ARG A 50 0.93 6.42 2.69
CA ARG A 50 -0.41 7.00 2.63
C ARG A 50 -0.39 8.41 2.00
N VAL A 51 0.62 9.23 2.26
CA VAL A 51 0.78 10.54 1.61
C VAL A 51 0.94 10.40 0.10
N GLY A 52 1.78 9.48 -0.37
CA GLY A 52 1.93 9.21 -1.80
C GLY A 52 0.61 8.81 -2.45
N LEU A 53 -0.12 7.88 -1.82
CA LEU A 53 -1.42 7.41 -2.32
C LEU A 53 -2.49 8.51 -2.30
N LEU A 54 -2.52 9.36 -1.27
CA LEU A 54 -3.43 10.50 -1.23
C LEU A 54 -3.16 11.52 -2.34
N ARG A 55 -1.90 11.69 -2.76
CA ARG A 55 -1.55 12.52 -3.92
C ARG A 55 -2.04 11.89 -5.21
N ALA A 56 -1.80 10.58 -5.40
CA ALA A 56 -2.31 9.81 -6.53
C ALA A 56 -3.83 9.96 -6.69
N PHE A 57 -4.59 9.86 -5.61
CA PHE A 57 -6.05 10.00 -5.64
C PHE A 57 -6.57 11.44 -5.64
N GLY A 58 -5.74 12.41 -5.27
CA GLY A 58 -6.13 13.81 -5.09
C GLY A 58 -5.64 14.69 -6.24
N THR A 59 -4.41 15.20 -6.11
CA THR A 59 -3.82 16.12 -7.07
C THR A 59 -3.53 15.45 -8.41
N ASP A 60 -3.13 14.18 -8.37
CA ASP A 60 -2.54 13.51 -9.54
C ASP A 60 -3.51 12.48 -10.16
N VAL A 61 -4.82 12.58 -9.86
CA VAL A 61 -5.82 11.57 -10.25
C VAL A 61 -5.92 11.36 -11.76
N GLY A 62 -5.70 12.41 -12.55
CA GLY A 62 -5.67 12.31 -14.01
C GLY A 62 -4.46 11.53 -14.50
N THR A 63 -3.27 11.79 -13.94
CA THR A 63 -2.05 11.01 -14.21
C THR A 63 -2.24 9.55 -13.82
N LEU A 64 -2.79 9.28 -12.63
CA LEU A 64 -3.12 7.93 -12.18
C LEU A 64 -4.07 7.22 -13.17
N TYR A 65 -5.13 7.91 -13.58
CA TYR A 65 -6.11 7.38 -14.53
C TYR A 65 -5.46 7.00 -15.86
N ASN A 66 -4.60 7.87 -16.39
CA ASN A 66 -3.91 7.67 -17.67
C ASN A 66 -2.87 6.54 -17.60
N LEU A 67 -2.12 6.43 -16.51
CA LEU A 67 -1.18 5.32 -16.30
C LEU A 67 -1.88 3.96 -16.19
N CYS A 68 -3.16 3.94 -15.77
CA CYS A 68 -3.95 2.71 -15.63
C CYS A 68 -4.74 2.34 -16.90
N ASP A 69 -4.23 2.64 -18.09
CA ASP A 69 -4.90 2.30 -19.34
C ASP A 69 -4.87 0.78 -19.62
N PRO A 70 -6.04 0.11 -19.73
CA PRO A 70 -6.11 -1.32 -19.99
C PRO A 70 -5.63 -1.72 -21.40
N GLY A 71 -5.46 -0.78 -22.33
CA GLY A 71 -5.04 -1.04 -23.71
C GLY A 71 -3.54 -1.24 -23.91
N TYR A 72 -2.69 -0.82 -22.96
CA TYR A 72 -1.23 -0.81 -23.14
C TYR A 72 -0.49 -1.86 -22.31
N LYS A 73 -0.97 -2.17 -21.11
CA LYS A 73 -0.30 -3.07 -20.16
C LYS A 73 -1.31 -3.91 -19.39
N GLU A 74 -0.93 -5.13 -19.06
CA GLU A 74 -1.75 -6.01 -18.23
C GLU A 74 -1.33 -5.92 -16.75
N ASN A 75 -2.28 -6.21 -15.84
CA ASN A 75 -1.99 -6.47 -14.42
C ASN A 75 -1.22 -5.36 -13.70
N LEU A 76 -1.70 -4.10 -13.80
CA LEU A 76 -1.08 -2.98 -13.10
C LEU A 76 -1.43 -2.97 -11.61
N SER A 77 -0.49 -2.47 -10.79
CA SER A 77 -0.67 -2.22 -9.36
C SER A 77 -0.23 -0.79 -9.01
N LEU A 78 -0.92 -0.18 -8.05
CA LEU A 78 -0.56 1.14 -7.50
C LEU A 78 0.28 0.95 -6.24
N TYR A 79 1.44 1.61 -6.20
CA TYR A 79 2.38 1.54 -5.09
C TYR A 79 2.50 2.89 -4.39
N GLY A 80 2.49 2.88 -3.06
CA GLY A 80 2.90 3.99 -2.21
C GLY A 80 4.26 3.72 -1.58
N TYR A 81 5.18 4.69 -1.67
CA TYR A 81 6.56 4.57 -1.22
C TYR A 81 6.82 5.27 0.11
N PRO A 82 7.81 4.80 0.89
CA PRO A 82 8.11 5.36 2.21
C PRO A 82 8.74 6.75 2.16
N ASP A 83 9.00 7.31 0.99
CA ASP A 83 9.44 8.69 0.77
C ASP A 83 8.28 9.66 0.44
N GLY A 84 7.04 9.17 0.43
CA GLY A 84 5.86 9.98 0.10
C GLY A 84 5.55 10.09 -1.39
N THR A 85 6.22 9.31 -2.23
CA THR A 85 5.92 9.18 -3.66
C THR A 85 4.98 8.01 -3.94
N TRP A 86 4.50 7.93 -5.18
CA TRP A 86 3.65 6.85 -5.67
C TRP A 86 4.03 6.51 -7.11
N ASP A 87 3.72 5.29 -7.56
CA ASP A 87 3.91 4.87 -8.95
C ASP A 87 2.93 3.75 -9.34
N VAL A 88 2.69 3.60 -10.64
CA VAL A 88 1.93 2.49 -11.22
C VAL A 88 2.88 1.61 -12.01
N GLN A 89 2.97 0.34 -11.62
CA GLN A 89 3.87 -0.62 -12.26
C GLN A 89 3.11 -1.90 -12.58
N GLU A 90 3.60 -2.62 -13.59
CA GLU A 90 3.18 -4.00 -13.83
C GLU A 90 3.50 -4.84 -12.60
N ALA A 91 2.51 -5.62 -12.14
CA ALA A 91 2.71 -6.59 -11.08
C ALA A 91 3.80 -7.57 -11.52
N ARG A 92 4.94 -7.51 -10.83
CA ARG A 92 6.11 -8.33 -11.14
C ARG A 92 6.46 -9.18 -9.94
N MET A 93 6.75 -10.45 -10.20
CA MET A 93 7.11 -11.48 -9.20
C MET A 93 8.42 -11.20 -8.41
N LEU A 94 8.96 -9.99 -8.48
CA LEU A 94 10.20 -9.57 -7.83
C LEU A 94 9.98 -8.85 -6.50
N LEU A 95 8.75 -8.86 -5.98
CA LEU A 95 8.58 -8.56 -4.56
C LEU A 95 9.35 -9.62 -3.76
N PRO A 96 10.12 -9.21 -2.75
CA PRO A 96 10.56 -10.11 -1.69
C PRO A 96 9.41 -11.03 -1.30
N PRO A 97 9.63 -12.35 -1.15
CA PRO A 97 8.56 -13.33 -0.94
C PRO A 97 7.67 -13.06 0.29
N ASN A 98 8.07 -12.12 1.15
CA ASN A 98 7.37 -11.77 2.38
C ASN A 98 6.66 -10.40 2.33
N LEU A 99 6.84 -9.58 1.29
CA LEU A 99 6.10 -8.31 1.18
C LEU A 99 4.70 -8.57 0.61
N PRO A 100 3.64 -8.07 1.27
CA PRO A 100 2.31 -8.00 0.68
C PRO A 100 2.34 -7.33 -0.67
N GLU A 101 1.84 -8.04 -1.69
CA GLU A 101 1.60 -7.47 -3.00
C GLU A 101 0.40 -6.52 -2.93
N PRO A 102 0.48 -5.29 -3.50
CA PRO A 102 -0.71 -4.48 -3.70
C PRO A 102 -1.67 -5.17 -4.67
N THR A 103 -2.90 -4.69 -4.75
CA THR A 103 -3.90 -5.29 -5.64
C THR A 103 -3.46 -5.21 -7.10
N VAL A 104 -3.40 -6.38 -7.73
CA VAL A 104 -3.02 -6.57 -9.13
C VAL A 104 -4.23 -6.39 -10.03
N GLY A 105 -4.02 -5.76 -11.20
CA GLY A 105 -5.04 -5.61 -12.21
C GLY A 105 -6.00 -4.45 -11.95
N ILE A 106 -5.53 -3.39 -11.26
CA ILE A 106 -6.37 -2.20 -11.00
C ILE A 106 -6.89 -1.56 -12.28
N ASN A 107 -6.17 -1.71 -13.40
CA ASN A 107 -6.55 -1.19 -14.70
C ASN A 107 -7.69 -1.96 -15.39
N LEU A 108 -7.91 -3.24 -15.05
CA LEU A 108 -8.83 -4.13 -15.77
C LEU A 108 -10.29 -3.68 -15.73
N ALA A 109 -10.68 -3.00 -14.65
CA ALA A 109 -12.04 -2.54 -14.43
C ALA A 109 -12.23 -1.03 -14.64
N ARG A 110 -11.16 -0.28 -14.97
CA ARG A 110 -11.17 1.20 -15.06
C ARG A 110 -12.28 1.73 -15.97
N ASP A 111 -12.40 1.16 -17.17
CA ASP A 111 -13.34 1.63 -18.19
C ASP A 111 -14.71 0.95 -18.11
N ARG A 112 -14.88 0.02 -17.18
CA ARG A 112 -16.11 -0.76 -16.98
C ARG A 112 -17.01 -0.21 -15.86
N MET A 113 -16.61 0.89 -15.22
CA MET A 113 -17.38 1.55 -14.17
C MET A 113 -17.16 3.07 -14.18
N ARG A 114 -17.93 3.82 -13.37
CA ARG A 114 -17.71 5.27 -13.25
C ARG A 114 -16.33 5.51 -12.63
N ALA A 115 -15.62 6.55 -13.08
CA ALA A 115 -14.29 6.87 -12.58
C ALA A 115 -14.22 7.00 -11.05
N ILE A 116 -15.26 7.57 -10.42
CA ILE A 116 -15.31 7.67 -8.94
C ILE A 116 -15.43 6.30 -8.26
N ASP A 117 -16.20 5.38 -8.83
CA ASP A 117 -16.34 4.02 -8.28
C ASP A 117 -15.02 3.27 -8.42
N TRP A 118 -14.36 3.40 -9.57
CA TRP A 118 -13.05 2.82 -9.81
C TRP A 118 -12.01 3.34 -8.81
N VAL A 119 -11.86 4.67 -8.69
CA VAL A 119 -10.90 5.27 -7.74
C VAL A 119 -11.22 4.88 -6.30
N THR A 120 -12.49 4.77 -5.93
CA THR A 120 -12.89 4.33 -4.58
C THR A 120 -12.46 2.88 -4.33
N VAL A 121 -12.73 1.97 -5.26
CA VAL A 121 -12.32 0.55 -5.13
C VAL A 121 -10.80 0.41 -5.05
N VAL A 122 -10.06 1.15 -5.88
CA VAL A 122 -8.59 1.15 -5.83
C VAL A 122 -8.09 1.68 -4.47
N ALA A 123 -8.73 2.72 -3.92
CA ALA A 123 -8.39 3.25 -2.60
C ALA A 123 -8.66 2.24 -1.46
N GLU A 124 -9.80 1.55 -1.48
CA GLU A 124 -10.15 0.49 -0.51
C GLU A 124 -9.13 -0.66 -0.51
N HIS A 125 -8.66 -1.04 -1.70
CA HIS A 125 -7.59 -2.01 -1.87
C HIS A 125 -6.24 -1.50 -1.33
N CYS A 126 -5.92 -0.23 -1.57
CA CYS A 126 -4.71 0.39 -1.03
C CYS A 126 -4.74 0.50 0.50
N ASP A 127 -5.89 0.79 1.11
CA ASP A 127 -6.06 0.78 2.57
C ASP A 127 -5.73 -0.59 3.16
N SER A 128 -6.25 -1.66 2.54
CA SER A 128 -5.97 -3.04 2.94
C SER A 128 -4.49 -3.39 2.80
N TRP A 129 -3.85 -2.97 1.71
CA TRP A 129 -2.42 -3.19 1.47
C TRP A 129 -1.53 -2.47 2.48
N LEU A 130 -1.82 -1.20 2.80
CA LEU A 130 -1.09 -0.44 3.81
C LEU A 130 -1.20 -1.06 5.20
N LEU A 131 -2.39 -1.55 5.56
CA LEU A 131 -2.61 -2.26 6.82
C LEU A 131 -1.77 -3.54 6.88
N SER A 132 -1.81 -4.33 5.80
CA SER A 132 -1.02 -5.56 5.67
C SER A 132 0.49 -5.30 5.83
N LEU A 133 1.01 -4.26 5.17
CA LEU A 133 2.41 -3.85 5.31
C LEU A 133 2.77 -3.41 6.73
N ALA A 134 1.93 -2.59 7.37
CA ALA A 134 2.18 -2.12 8.72
C ALA A 134 2.30 -3.30 9.71
N PHE A 135 1.40 -4.28 9.61
CA PHE A 135 1.42 -5.44 10.49
C PHE A 135 2.45 -6.50 10.11
N LEU A 136 2.89 -6.56 8.84
CA LEU A 136 4.09 -7.32 8.48
C LEU A 136 5.32 -6.78 9.20
N PHE A 137 5.57 -5.48 9.14
CA PHE A 137 6.69 -4.87 9.85
C PHE A 137 6.54 -4.97 11.37
N GLY A 138 5.30 -5.04 11.85
CA GLY A 138 4.94 -5.23 13.25
C GLY A 138 4.99 -6.67 13.76
N VAL A 139 5.51 -7.65 13.00
CA VAL A 139 5.47 -9.08 13.39
C VAL A 139 6.15 -9.39 14.73
N ASP A 140 7.21 -8.63 15.06
CA ASP A 140 7.98 -8.79 16.31
C ASP A 140 7.39 -7.94 17.47
N LEU A 141 6.31 -7.18 17.25
CA LEU A 141 5.67 -6.37 18.29
C LEU A 141 4.86 -7.23 19.26
N SER A 142 4.89 -6.89 20.56
CA SER A 142 4.03 -7.53 21.56
C SER A 142 2.55 -7.33 21.22
N HIS A 143 1.71 -8.31 21.60
CA HIS A 143 0.26 -8.24 21.39
C HIS A 143 -0.35 -7.04 22.10
N ASP A 144 -0.20 -6.98 23.42
CA ASP A 144 -1.01 -6.12 24.28
C ASP A 144 -0.62 -4.63 24.20
N ASP A 145 0.67 -4.29 24.18
CA ASP A 145 1.06 -2.86 24.26
C ASP A 145 1.44 -2.22 22.92
N SER A 146 1.83 -3.02 21.92
CA SER A 146 2.47 -2.49 20.70
C SER A 146 1.62 -2.62 19.44
N ARG A 147 0.97 -3.77 19.23
CA ARG A 147 0.08 -3.95 18.06
C ARG A 147 -1.23 -3.17 18.19
N GLU A 148 -1.81 -3.15 19.39
CA GLU A 148 -3.00 -2.35 19.69
C GLU A 148 -2.72 -0.86 19.48
N ARG A 149 -1.65 -0.32 20.10
CA ARG A 149 -1.23 1.08 19.93
C ARG A 149 -0.94 1.46 18.46
N LEU A 150 -0.37 0.54 17.68
CA LEU A 150 -0.18 0.76 16.24
C LEU A 150 -1.52 0.86 15.52
N PHE A 151 -2.45 -0.05 15.81
CA PHE A 151 -3.79 -0.04 15.22
C PHE A 151 -4.54 1.24 15.56
N GLU A 152 -4.55 1.66 16.83
CA GLU A 152 -5.18 2.91 17.27
C GLU A 152 -4.68 4.13 16.48
N ARG A 153 -3.36 4.20 16.26
CA ARG A 153 -2.75 5.30 15.49
C ARG A 153 -3.16 5.28 14.03
N ILE A 154 -3.20 4.11 13.40
CA ILE A 154 -3.66 3.95 12.01
C ILE A 154 -5.14 4.34 11.92
N ASN A 155 -5.98 3.82 12.82
CA ASN A 155 -7.41 4.03 12.85
C ASN A 155 -7.83 5.45 13.26
N GLY A 156 -6.91 6.22 13.85
CA GLY A 156 -7.09 7.65 14.12
C GLY A 156 -7.00 8.54 12.86
N LEU A 157 -6.71 7.98 11.69
CA LEU A 157 -6.68 8.68 10.41
C LEU A 157 -7.87 8.22 9.55
N PRO A 158 -8.47 9.10 8.73
CA PRO A 158 -9.42 8.66 7.73
C PRO A 158 -8.73 7.72 6.73
N THR A 159 -9.46 6.72 6.27
CA THR A 159 -9.04 5.83 5.18
C THR A 159 -8.80 6.60 3.88
N LEU A 160 -8.06 6.02 2.95
CA LEU A 160 -7.90 6.57 1.60
C LEU A 160 -9.27 6.67 0.91
N ALA A 161 -10.12 5.66 1.06
CA ALA A 161 -11.47 5.65 0.49
C ALA A 161 -12.37 6.78 1.03
N GLU A 162 -12.31 7.08 2.33
CA GLU A 162 -13.00 8.24 2.91
C GLU A 162 -12.47 9.56 2.33
N LYS A 163 -11.15 9.70 2.18
CA LYS A 163 -10.55 10.89 1.57
C LYS A 163 -10.92 11.05 0.10
N VAL A 164 -11.01 9.98 -0.68
CA VAL A 164 -11.51 10.01 -2.06
C VAL A 164 -12.92 10.59 -2.14
N LYS A 165 -13.82 10.12 -1.26
CA LYS A 165 -15.21 10.63 -1.19
C LYS A 165 -15.24 12.12 -0.83
N GLU A 166 -14.34 12.57 0.04
CA GLU A 166 -14.19 13.99 0.41
C GLU A 166 -13.62 14.85 -0.73
N TYR A 167 -12.68 14.33 -1.52
CA TYR A 167 -12.08 15.06 -2.65
C TYR A 167 -13.07 15.30 -3.80
N TYR A 168 -14.03 14.39 -3.99
CA TYR A 168 -14.93 14.40 -5.15
C TYR A 168 -16.41 14.35 -4.76
N PRO A 169 -16.94 15.35 -4.03
CA PRO A 169 -18.37 15.43 -3.80
C PRO A 169 -19.09 15.60 -5.14
N GLY A 170 -20.04 14.72 -5.46
CA GLY A 170 -20.91 14.89 -6.63
C GLY A 170 -20.25 14.71 -8.00
N GLN A 171 -19.32 13.76 -8.15
CA GLN A 171 -18.72 13.33 -9.44
C GLN A 171 -17.71 14.30 -10.11
N LEU A 172 -17.12 15.22 -9.36
CA LEU A 172 -16.09 16.17 -9.84
C LEU A 172 -14.77 15.54 -10.34
N ILE A 173 -14.66 14.21 -10.32
CA ILE A 173 -13.46 13.49 -10.75
C ILE A 173 -13.26 13.55 -12.28
N GLN A 174 -14.35 13.56 -13.05
CA GLN A 174 -14.33 13.58 -14.52
C GLN A 174 -13.64 14.84 -15.07
N SER A 175 -13.92 16.01 -14.48
CA SER A 175 -13.30 17.26 -14.91
C SER A 175 -11.79 17.29 -14.64
N ARG A 176 -11.33 16.70 -13.53
CA ARG A 176 -9.88 16.58 -13.24
C ARG A 176 -9.17 15.65 -14.21
N ILE A 177 -9.79 14.51 -14.53
CA ILE A 177 -9.24 13.58 -15.53
C ILE A 177 -9.15 14.27 -16.90
N GLN A 178 -10.19 15.00 -17.30
CA GLN A 178 -10.19 15.75 -18.56
C GLN A 178 -9.12 16.84 -18.62
N GLN A 179 -8.93 17.60 -17.54
CA GLN A 179 -7.86 18.61 -17.47
C GLN A 179 -6.48 18.00 -17.66
N ALA A 180 -6.19 16.88 -16.99
CA ALA A 180 -4.92 16.18 -17.17
C ALA A 180 -4.70 15.68 -18.61
N ASN A 181 -5.77 15.33 -19.34
CA ASN A 181 -5.68 14.90 -20.73
C ASN A 181 -5.41 16.06 -21.71
N LEU A 182 -5.60 17.31 -21.30
CA LEU A 182 -5.30 18.50 -22.11
C LEU A 182 -3.87 18.99 -21.89
N GLU A 183 -3.24 18.62 -20.77
CA GLU A 183 -1.89 19.03 -20.38
C GLU A 183 -0.81 18.04 -20.82
N ASN A 184 -1.19 16.87 -21.36
CA ASN A 184 -0.30 15.82 -21.89
C ASN A 184 -0.49 15.65 -23.41
#